data_AF-B4NUZ0-F1
#
_entry.id   AF-B4NUZ0-F1
#
_cell.length_a   1.000
_cell.length_b   1.000
_cell.length_c   1.000
_cell.angle_alpha   90.00
_cell.angle_beta   90.00
_cell.angle_gamma   90.00
#
_symmetry.space_group_name_H-M   'P 1'
#
loop_
_entity.id
_entity.type
_entity.pdbx_description
1 polymer ?
#
loop_
_entity_poly.entity_id
_entity_poly.type
_entity_poly.pdbx_seq_one_letter_code
_entity_poly.pdbx_strand_id
1 'polypeptide(L)'
;MHPTIADIYVASVDTGRGGARETLCIYDTAGLQGEQQQLPRHYLQFPDAFVLVYDPMDPRSLDMLADIKADIEKHKEKKEIPVVVLANVRARAAPNPVEKVMDRANIWCQRERIKHYTVNAMERPSLYEPFTSLCARLHPMQTKSTFPQLRQVMQNRQKSEA
;
A
#
# COMPACT_ATOMS: atom_id res chain seq x y z
N MET A 1 14.70 16.41 -12.91
CA MET A 1 13.51 16.25 -12.02
C MET A 1 13.80 17.01 -10.74
N HIS A 2 12.81 17.73 -10.21
CA HIS A 2 12.91 18.36 -8.89
C HIS A 2 12.44 17.36 -7.81
N PRO A 3 12.95 17.45 -6.56
CA PRO A 3 12.37 16.74 -5.43
C PRO A 3 10.88 17.04 -5.28
N THR A 4 10.13 16.10 -4.71
CA THR A 4 8.70 16.29 -4.44
C THR A 4 8.50 17.39 -3.40
N ILE A 5 7.49 18.23 -3.62
CA ILE A 5 6.94 19.10 -2.58
C ILE A 5 5.78 18.31 -1.97
N ALA A 6 5.71 18.25 -0.64
CA ALA A 6 4.66 17.49 0.03
C ALA A 6 3.26 18.02 -0.36
N ASP A 7 2.35 17.11 -0.70
CA ASP A 7 1.02 17.44 -1.23
C ASP A 7 0.00 16.34 -0.88
N ILE A 8 -1.28 16.62 -1.08
CA ILE A 8 -2.38 15.70 -0.79
C ILE A 8 -3.22 15.50 -2.05
N TYR A 9 -3.33 14.25 -2.48
CA TYR A 9 -4.16 13.85 -3.62
C TYR A 9 -5.34 13.01 -3.17
N VAL A 10 -6.51 13.23 -3.79
CA VAL A 10 -7.69 12.40 -3.56
C VAL A 10 -7.96 11.57 -4.80
N ALA A 11 -8.04 10.25 -4.64
CA ALA A 11 -8.26 9.31 -5.73
C ALA A 11 -9.50 8.45 -5.48
N SER A 12 -10.29 8.21 -6.53
CA SER A 12 -11.41 7.27 -6.51
C SER A 12 -11.02 5.95 -7.17
N VAL A 13 -10.93 4.88 -6.37
CA VAL A 13 -10.42 3.57 -6.78
C VAL A 13 -11.57 2.57 -6.90
N ASP A 14 -11.69 1.94 -8.07
CA ASP A 14 -12.57 0.79 -8.27
C ASP A 14 -11.79 -0.49 -7.95
N THR A 15 -12.26 -1.22 -6.95
CA THR A 15 -11.63 -2.48 -6.51
C THR A 15 -12.05 -3.70 -7.33
N GLY A 16 -12.93 -3.54 -8.32
CA GLY A 16 -13.46 -4.64 -9.15
C GLY A 16 -14.43 -5.55 -8.40
N ARG A 17 -14.85 -5.19 -7.19
CA ARG A 17 -15.71 -6.00 -6.31
C ARG A 17 -17.22 -5.74 -6.49
N GLY A 18 -17.61 -4.99 -7.52
CA GLY A 18 -19.02 -4.69 -7.84
C GLY A 18 -19.72 -3.79 -6.82
N GLY A 19 -18.96 -3.09 -5.96
CA GLY A 19 -19.44 -2.14 -4.96
C GLY A 19 -19.16 -0.68 -5.35
N ALA A 20 -19.40 0.25 -4.41
CA ALA A 20 -19.02 1.65 -4.60
C ALA A 20 -17.50 1.80 -4.76
N ARG A 21 -17.07 2.85 -5.46
CA ARG A 21 -15.64 3.19 -5.55
C ARG A 21 -15.17 3.70 -4.19
N GLU A 22 -13.99 3.25 -3.78
CA GLU A 22 -13.36 3.68 -2.53
C GLU A 22 -12.59 4.99 -2.75
N THR A 23 -12.56 5.85 -1.73
CA THR A 23 -11.79 7.10 -1.78
C THR A 23 -10.48 6.95 -1.01
N LEU A 24 -9.36 7.21 -1.68
CA LEU A 24 -8.04 7.31 -1.05
C LEU A 24 -7.62 8.76 -0.92
N CYS A 25 -7.19 9.15 0.29
CA CYS A 25 -6.42 10.36 0.52
C CYS A 25 -4.93 9.97 0.56
N ILE A 26 -4.18 10.37 -0.46
CA ILE A 26 -2.77 10.05 -0.64
C ILE A 26 -1.95 11.26 -0.22
N TYR A 27 -1.17 11.09 0.85
CA TYR A 27 -0.21 12.08 1.32
C TYR A 27 1.12 11.82 0.61
N ASP A 28 1.41 12.59 -0.43
CA ASP A 28 2.71 12.55 -1.09
C ASP A 28 3.71 13.32 -0.22
N THR A 29 4.83 12.68 0.12
CA THR A 29 5.82 13.26 1.02
C THR A 29 6.98 13.85 0.22
N ALA A 30 7.71 14.80 0.80
CA ALA A 30 8.90 15.38 0.17
C ALA A 30 10.09 14.39 0.06
N GLY A 31 9.90 13.14 0.50
CA GLY A 31 10.96 12.15 0.69
C GLY A 31 11.79 12.42 1.95
N LEU A 32 12.62 11.44 2.31
CA LEU A 32 13.62 11.58 3.36
C LEU A 32 14.96 11.93 2.71
N GLN A 33 15.58 13.04 3.12
CA GLN A 33 16.88 13.47 2.61
C GLN A 33 17.94 13.41 3.71
N GLY A 34 19.15 12.94 3.37
CA GLY A 34 20.31 12.98 4.27
C GLY A 34 20.24 11.99 5.44
N GLU A 35 20.71 12.43 6.62
CA GLU A 35 20.76 11.62 7.86
C GLU A 35 19.40 11.49 8.57
N GLN A 36 18.35 12.15 8.06
CA GLN A 36 16.99 12.01 8.58
C GLN A 36 16.40 10.66 8.16
N GLN A 37 16.69 9.64 8.96
CA GLN A 37 16.16 8.28 8.78
C GLN A 37 14.76 8.10 9.38
N GLN A 38 14.31 9.02 10.23
CA GLN A 38 13.02 8.92 10.93
C GLN A 38 11.93 9.71 10.22
N LEU A 39 10.74 9.13 10.16
CA LEU A 39 9.56 9.81 9.62
C LEU A 39 9.11 10.91 10.61
N PRO A 40 8.77 12.12 10.12
CA PRO A 40 8.06 13.08 10.94
C PRO A 40 6.84 12.46 11.62
N ARG A 41 6.69 12.66 12.94
CA ARG A 41 5.67 11.96 13.76
C ARG A 41 4.23 12.11 13.24
N HIS A 42 3.92 13.23 12.60
CA HIS A 42 2.59 13.46 12.04
C HIS A 42 2.24 12.51 10.88
N TYR A 43 3.24 11.92 10.21
CA TYR A 43 3.01 10.87 9.22
C TYR A 43 2.78 9.48 9.85
N LEU A 44 3.04 9.30 11.15
CA LEU A 44 2.92 7.99 11.81
C LEU A 44 1.56 7.80 12.51
N GLN A 45 0.92 8.89 12.93
CA GLN A 45 -0.28 8.83 13.78
C GLN A 45 -1.56 8.48 13.02
N PHE A 46 -1.75 9.04 11.82
CA PHE A 46 -3.05 9.06 11.15
C PHE A 46 -3.25 8.07 9.99
N PRO A 47 -2.23 7.61 9.25
CA PRO A 47 -2.49 6.79 8.06
C PRO A 47 -3.23 5.49 8.36
N ASP A 48 -4.05 5.08 7.39
CA ASP A 48 -4.64 3.74 7.37
C ASP A 48 -3.70 2.73 6.70
N ALA A 49 -2.72 3.20 5.92
CA ALA A 49 -1.71 2.36 5.26
C ALA A 49 -0.45 3.17 4.92
N PHE A 50 0.64 2.45 4.62
CA PHE A 50 1.86 3.00 4.04
C PHE A 50 2.19 2.38 2.69
N VAL A 51 2.66 3.22 1.78
CA VAL A 51 3.27 2.81 0.51
C VAL A 51 4.74 3.21 0.58
N LEU A 52 5.63 2.23 0.64
CA LEU A 52 7.07 2.45 0.69
C LEU A 52 7.65 2.28 -0.71
N VAL A 53 8.38 3.28 -1.20
CA VAL A 53 8.87 3.30 -2.58
C VAL A 53 10.39 3.40 -2.57
N TYR A 54 11.05 2.54 -3.34
CA TYR A 54 12.50 2.60 -3.54
C TYR A 54 12.86 2.54 -5.02
N ASP A 55 14.08 2.97 -5.35
CA ASP A 55 14.66 2.81 -6.68
C ASP A 55 15.61 1.62 -6.66
N PRO A 56 15.36 0.55 -7.45
CA PRO A 56 16.27 -0.60 -7.54
C PRO A 56 17.68 -0.25 -8.03
N MET A 57 17.89 0.92 -8.64
CA MET A 57 19.21 1.45 -9.01
C MET A 57 19.95 2.10 -7.83
N ASP A 58 19.28 2.41 -6.73
CA ASP A 58 19.90 2.90 -5.49
C ASP A 58 19.65 1.91 -4.34
N PRO A 59 20.57 0.96 -4.09
CA PRO A 59 20.43 -0.02 -3.01
C PRO A 59 20.18 0.61 -1.63
N ARG A 60 20.68 1.83 -1.39
CA ARG A 60 20.49 2.53 -0.11
C ARG A 60 19.03 2.91 0.10
N SER A 61 18.29 3.18 -0.99
CA SER A 61 16.86 3.49 -0.90
C SER A 61 16.05 2.29 -0.39
N LEU A 62 16.48 1.05 -0.68
CA LEU A 62 15.90 -0.17 -0.09
C LEU A 62 16.26 -0.30 1.40
N ASP A 63 17.51 -0.05 1.76
CA ASP A 63 17.95 -0.14 3.16
C ASP A 63 17.17 0.85 4.04
N MET A 64 16.95 2.08 3.55
CA MET A 64 16.11 3.07 4.22
C MET A 64 14.66 2.60 4.44
N LEU A 65 14.08 1.81 3.51
CA LEU A 65 12.72 1.30 3.71
C LEU A 65 12.62 0.35 4.91
N ALA A 66 13.67 -0.42 5.20
CA ALA A 66 13.70 -1.31 6.36
C ALA A 66 13.70 -0.50 7.67
N ASP A 67 14.47 0.58 7.74
CA ASP A 67 14.53 1.48 8.89
C ASP A 67 13.19 2.20 9.09
N ILE A 68 12.61 2.74 8.01
CA ILE A 68 11.30 3.40 8.01
C ILE A 68 10.21 2.41 8.49
N LYS A 69 10.24 1.17 7.99
CA LYS A 69 9.27 0.14 8.42
C LYS A 69 9.43 -0.17 9.91
N ALA A 70 10.66 -0.28 10.42
CA ALA A 70 10.90 -0.48 11.85
C ALA A 70 10.37 0.70 12.68
N ASP A 71 10.54 1.93 12.20
CA ASP A 71 10.04 3.14 12.85
C ASP A 71 8.49 3.21 12.87
N ILE A 72 7.84 2.80 11.78
CA ILE A 72 6.38 2.64 11.71
C ILE A 72 5.89 1.62 12.74
N GLU A 73 6.53 0.44 12.82
CA GLU A 73 6.10 -0.60 13.76
C GLU A 73 6.29 -0.21 15.22
N LYS A 74 7.30 0.60 15.51
CA LYS A 74 7.58 1.11 16.85
C LYS A 74 6.54 2.13 17.31
N HIS A 75 5.99 2.93 16.39
CA HIS A 75 5.14 4.08 16.71
C HIS A 75 3.69 3.96 16.23
N LYS A 76 3.30 2.84 15.61
CA LYS A 76 1.90 2.61 15.22
C LYS A 76 0.98 2.61 16.44
N GLU A 77 -0.16 3.26 16.32
CA GLU A 77 -1.22 3.21 17.33
C GLU A 77 -2.19 2.04 17.07
N LYS A 78 -2.34 1.64 15.80
CA LYS A 78 -3.18 0.53 15.37
C LYS A 78 -2.42 -0.80 15.50
N LYS A 79 -3.12 -1.88 15.86
CA LYS A 79 -2.53 -3.23 15.98
C LYS A 79 -1.83 -3.67 14.69
N GLU A 80 -2.44 -3.39 13.55
CA GLU A 80 -1.91 -3.69 12.22
C GLU A 80 -2.18 -2.49 11.30
N ILE A 81 -1.14 -2.05 10.59
CA ILE A 81 -1.25 -1.04 9.53
C ILE A 81 -0.71 -1.69 8.25
N PRO A 82 -1.54 -1.85 7.20
CA PRO A 82 -1.09 -2.36 5.91
C PRO A 82 0.10 -1.57 5.35
N VAL A 83 1.13 -2.29 4.93
CA VAL A 83 2.29 -1.75 4.20
C VAL A 83 2.42 -2.48 2.87
N VAL A 84 2.70 -1.73 1.81
CA VAL A 84 3.10 -2.28 0.50
C VAL A 84 4.41 -1.64 0.06
N VAL A 85 5.26 -2.39 -0.64
CA VAL A 85 6.56 -1.92 -1.14
C VAL A 85 6.53 -1.88 -2.67
N LEU A 86 6.95 -0.74 -3.24
CA LEU A 86 7.03 -0.52 -4.68
C LEU A 86 8.49 -0.30 -5.10
N ALA A 87 8.96 -1.14 -6.03
CA ALA A 87 10.18 -0.93 -6.78
C ALA A 87 9.86 -0.07 -8.00
N ASN A 88 10.25 1.22 -8.02
CA ASN A 88 10.00 2.11 -9.15
C ASN A 88 11.12 2.01 -10.20
N VAL A 89 10.88 1.23 -11.24
CA VAL A 89 11.83 0.96 -12.34
C VAL A 89 11.61 1.96 -13.46
N ARG A 90 12.55 2.89 -13.63
CA ARG A 90 12.42 4.03 -14.57
C ARG A 90 12.91 3.74 -15.99
N ALA A 91 13.78 2.74 -16.17
CA ALA A 91 14.34 2.35 -17.47
C ALA A 91 14.89 0.92 -17.44
N ARG A 92 15.18 0.36 -18.63
CA ARG A 92 15.94 -0.88 -18.80
C ARG A 92 17.38 -0.67 -18.31
N ALA A 93 17.57 -0.79 -17.01
CA ALA A 93 18.89 -0.81 -16.40
C ALA A 93 19.68 -2.05 -16.85
N ALA A 94 21.00 -2.01 -16.72
CA ALA A 94 21.81 -3.23 -16.82
C ALA A 94 21.28 -4.25 -15.79
N PRO A 95 21.03 -5.50 -16.19
CA PRO A 95 20.28 -6.46 -15.38
C PRO A 95 20.92 -6.72 -14.02
N ASN A 96 22.26 -6.86 -13.97
CA ASN A 96 22.94 -7.44 -12.82
C ASN A 96 22.80 -6.66 -11.49
N PRO A 97 22.95 -5.32 -11.42
CA PRO A 97 22.81 -4.61 -10.13
C PRO A 97 21.36 -4.54 -9.66
N VAL A 98 20.41 -4.35 -10.58
CA VAL A 98 18.98 -4.25 -10.27
C VAL A 98 18.44 -5.59 -9.78
N GLU A 99 18.75 -6.69 -10.46
CA GLU A 99 18.31 -8.03 -10.07
C GLU A 99 18.71 -8.37 -8.63
N LYS A 100 19.96 -8.07 -8.24
CA LYS A 100 20.42 -8.30 -6.86
C LYS A 100 19.64 -7.50 -5.82
N VAL A 101 19.30 -6.24 -6.13
CA VAL A 101 18.50 -5.41 -5.21
C VAL A 101 17.06 -5.92 -5.15
N MET A 102 16.50 -6.32 -6.29
CA MET A 102 15.16 -6.92 -6.36
C MET A 102 15.08 -8.23 -5.57
N ASP A 103 16.10 -9.09 -5.64
CA ASP A 103 16.16 -10.33 -4.86
C ASP A 103 16.22 -10.05 -3.36
N ARG A 104 17.05 -9.10 -2.93
CA ARG A 104 17.10 -8.65 -1.53
C ARG A 104 15.74 -8.12 -1.06
N ALA A 105 15.08 -7.31 -1.88
CA ALA A 105 13.76 -6.76 -1.57
C ALA A 105 12.69 -7.86 -1.49
N ASN A 106 12.70 -8.83 -2.40
CA ASN A 106 11.79 -9.98 -2.41
C ASN A 106 11.95 -10.83 -1.14
N ILE A 107 13.19 -11.17 -0.77
CA ILE A 107 13.48 -11.95 0.45
C ILE A 107 13.01 -11.19 1.70
N TRP A 108 13.32 -9.90 1.78
CA TRP A 108 12.90 -9.05 2.89
C TRP A 108 11.37 -8.96 2.98
N CYS A 109 10.69 -8.60 1.89
CA CYS A 109 9.23 -8.48 1.86
C CYS A 109 8.53 -9.81 2.18
N GLN A 110 9.07 -10.95 1.69
CA GLN A 110 8.55 -12.27 2.02
C GLN A 110 8.65 -12.55 3.52
N ARG A 111 9.79 -12.27 4.15
CA ARG A 111 9.99 -12.44 5.60
C ARG A 111 9.03 -11.57 6.42
N GLU A 112 8.83 -10.32 5.99
CA GLU A 112 7.92 -9.37 6.65
C GLU A 112 6.45 -9.58 6.28
N ARG A 113 6.13 -10.50 5.35
CA ARG A 113 4.78 -10.75 4.81
C ARG A 113 4.16 -9.51 4.15
N ILE A 114 5.01 -8.70 3.52
CA ILE A 114 4.66 -7.48 2.79
C ILE A 114 4.53 -7.81 1.29
N LYS A 115 3.53 -7.23 0.62
CA LYS A 115 3.44 -7.34 -0.84
C LYS A 115 4.47 -6.42 -1.50
N HIS A 116 5.24 -6.98 -2.42
CA HIS A 116 6.24 -6.29 -3.22
C HIS A 116 5.80 -6.20 -4.68
N TYR A 117 5.83 -5.01 -5.25
CA TYR A 117 5.43 -4.75 -6.63
C TYR A 117 6.54 -4.06 -7.41
N THR A 118 6.79 -4.53 -8.62
CA THR A 118 7.58 -3.79 -9.62
C THR A 118 6.64 -2.86 -10.38
N VAL A 119 6.94 -1.57 -10.37
CA VAL A 119 6.14 -0.53 -11.04
C VAL A 119 7.04 0.36 -11.88
N ASN A 120 6.43 1.11 -12.80
CA ASN A 120 7.08 2.20 -13.51
C ASN A 120 6.16 3.42 -13.44
N ALA A 121 6.61 4.50 -12.80
CA ALA A 121 5.83 5.73 -12.67
C ALA A 121 5.42 6.35 -14.03
N MET A 122 6.15 6.04 -15.11
CA MET A 122 5.82 6.46 -16.48
C MET A 122 4.78 5.56 -17.15
N GLU A 123 4.53 4.37 -16.59
CA GLU A 123 3.56 3.40 -17.09
C GLU A 123 2.41 3.27 -16.08
N ARG A 124 1.44 4.17 -16.19
CA ARG A 124 0.27 4.23 -15.31
C ARG A 124 -0.39 2.87 -15.01
N PRO A 125 -0.56 1.94 -15.98
CA PRO A 125 -1.16 0.63 -15.70
C PRO A 125 -0.42 -0.19 -14.64
N SER A 126 0.91 -0.04 -14.52
CA SER A 126 1.72 -0.75 -13.51
C SER A 126 1.36 -0.36 -12.07
N LEU A 127 0.74 0.81 -11.87
CA LEU A 127 0.34 1.33 -10.57
C LEU A 127 -1.06 0.85 -10.13
N TYR A 128 -1.88 0.30 -11.02
CA TYR A 128 -3.26 -0.05 -10.66
C TYR A 128 -3.34 -1.15 -9.60
N GLU A 129 -2.65 -2.27 -9.81
CA GLU A 129 -2.73 -3.41 -8.91
C GLU A 129 -2.28 -3.10 -7.47
N PRO A 130 -1.16 -2.39 -7.21
CA PRO A 130 -0.77 -2.03 -5.86
C PRO A 130 -1.84 -1.24 -5.10
N PHE A 131 -2.41 -0.19 -5.72
CA PHE A 131 -3.40 0.66 -5.06
C PHE A 131 -4.77 -0.02 -4.95
N THR A 132 -5.19 -0.77 -5.98
CA THR A 132 -6.42 -1.57 -5.92
C THR A 132 -6.35 -2.63 -4.83
N SER A 133 -5.24 -3.38 -4.74
CA SER A 133 -5.05 -4.38 -3.69
C SER A 133 -4.97 -3.74 -2.30
N LEU A 134 -4.40 -2.54 -2.17
CA LEU A 134 -4.33 -1.83 -0.90
C LEU A 134 -5.72 -1.36 -0.43
N CYS A 135 -6.48 -0.69 -1.31
CA CYS A 135 -7.88 -0.31 -1.05
C CYS A 135 -8.72 -1.51 -0.60
N ALA A 136 -8.58 -2.62 -1.31
CA ALA A 136 -9.32 -3.84 -1.07
C ALA A 136 -9.00 -4.51 0.28
N ARG A 137 -7.82 -4.23 0.84
CA ARG A 137 -7.40 -4.66 2.19
C ARG A 137 -7.89 -3.69 3.27
N LEU A 138 -7.89 -2.39 3.00
CA LEU A 138 -8.36 -1.35 3.93
C LEU A 138 -9.88 -1.41 4.14
N HIS A 139 -10.60 -1.74 3.07
CA HIS A 139 -12.06 -1.87 3.07
C HIS A 139 -12.44 -3.32 2.73
N PRO A 140 -12.27 -4.26 3.67
CA PRO A 140 -12.71 -5.64 3.46
C PRO A 140 -14.23 -5.64 3.25
N MET A 141 -14.71 -6.46 2.31
CA MET A 141 -16.15 -6.61 2.10
C MET A 141 -16.80 -7.00 3.41
N GLN A 142 -17.79 -6.21 3.87
CA GLN A 142 -18.62 -6.66 4.97
C GLN A 142 -19.33 -7.92 4.51
N THR A 143 -18.96 -9.06 5.10
CA THR A 143 -19.66 -10.31 4.86
C THR A 143 -21.12 -10.10 5.24
N LYS A 144 -22.05 -10.52 4.39
CA LYS A 144 -23.48 -10.51 4.74
C LYS A 144 -23.61 -11.15 6.13
N SER A 145 -24.24 -10.42 7.04
CA SER A 145 -24.34 -10.71 8.48
C SER A 145 -24.23 -12.19 8.82
N THR A 146 -23.25 -12.54 9.65
CA THR A 146 -23.09 -13.90 10.19
C THR A 146 -24.12 -14.21 11.27
N PHE A 147 -25.12 -13.35 11.51
CA PHE A 147 -26.27 -13.68 12.36
C PHE A 147 -27.24 -14.59 11.59
N PRO A 148 -27.25 -15.92 11.84
CA PRO A 148 -28.14 -16.83 11.13
C PRO A 148 -29.62 -16.46 11.31
N GLN A 149 -29.98 -15.89 12.47
CA GLN A 149 -31.35 -15.49 12.82
C GLN A 149 -31.92 -14.42 11.86
N LEU A 150 -31.12 -13.42 11.47
CA LEU A 150 -31.57 -12.37 10.54
C LEU A 150 -31.74 -12.91 9.11
N ARG A 151 -30.91 -13.89 8.71
CA ARG A 151 -31.00 -14.54 7.40
C ARG A 151 -32.33 -15.28 7.22
N GLN A 152 -32.82 -15.91 8.28
CA GLN A 152 -34.07 -16.67 8.30
C GLN A 152 -35.30 -15.76 8.24
N VAL A 153 -35.26 -14.61 8.91
CA VAL A 153 -36.32 -13.58 8.84
C VAL A 153 -36.44 -12.98 7.43
N MET A 154 -35.31 -12.71 6.78
CA MET A 154 -35.30 -12.17 5.41
C MET A 154 -35.83 -13.17 4.38
N GLN A 155 -35.53 -14.47 4.53
CA GLN A 155 -36.05 -15.53 3.65
C GLN A 155 -37.55 -15.79 3.86
N ASN A 156 -38.05 -15.68 5.10
CA ASN A 156 -39.46 -15.85 5.38
C ASN A 156 -40.31 -14.71 4.81
N ARG A 157 -39.81 -13.47 4.78
CA ARG A 157 -40.50 -12.34 4.13
C ARG A 157 -40.68 -12.51 2.63
N GLN A 158 -39.69 -13.08 1.94
CA GLN A 158 -39.78 -13.34 0.50
C GLN A 158 -40.76 -14.47 0.14
N LYS A 159 -41.02 -15.40 1.06
CA LYS A 159 -42.01 -16.47 0.86
C LYS A 159 -43.44 -16.04 1.20
N SER A 160 -43.64 -14.98 1.97
CA SER A 160 -44.96 -14.47 2.33
C SER A 160 -45.56 -13.49 1.31
N GLU A 161 -44.78 -13.08 0.31
CA GLU A 161 -45.19 -12.13 -0.75
C GLU A 161 -45.36 -12.81 -2.12
N ALA A 162 -45.36 -14.15 -2.18
CA ALA A 162 -45.58 -14.95 -3.39
C ALA A 162 -46.84 -15.81 -3.30
#